data_AF-A0A066TT72-F1
#
_entry.id   AF-A0A066TT72-F1
#
_cell.length_a   1.000
_cell.length_b   1.000
_cell.length_c   1.000
_cell.angle_alpha   90.00
_cell.angle_beta   90.00
_cell.angle_gamma   90.00
#
_symmetry.space_group_name_H-M   'P 1'
#
loop_
_entity.id
_entity.type
_entity.pdbx_description
1 polymer ?
#
loop_
_entity_poly.entity_id
_entity_poly.type
_entity_poly.pdbx_seq_one_letter_code
_entity_poly.pdbx_strand_id
1 'polypeptide(L)'
;MGQTTIPAVVRDAAAKFGSAAALVDGPVRLGYDRLLERVQTVARAFAACGVRAGDRVAIALPNTHHWVCAALGALYAGATLIPVNTRFTATETVDLLVRGRAKALVVAADFLGTDRHAAIRETGVPLPDLGTVVRVPLREPHRPVEGTLGWAEFLALAERVPPAEAEARADAVGPDDVSDILFTSGTSGRAKGVLSAHRQTVEVAAAWAECGRVTADDRYLVINPFFHSFGYKAGIVVGLLTGATIVPQAVFDVRKALAAIERERISVVPGAPTVFQSLLREPRKGDLSSLRLAVTGAATVPASLVRRMRSELGFETVLTAYGLTEAVVVTMCRPGDPAELVASTSGRATAGFEVAIQGSPGEIVVRGPNAMLGYLDDPEATAKAVDGDGWLHTGDVGELDPDGNLTITGRLKDMYICGGFNVYPAEVEHALTELAGVRDVAVVGVPDERLGEVGKAFVVGTGLTEEAVVAFCRERLANYKTPRFVEFLDELPRNASGKVLKRLLTEEKA
;
A
#
# COMPACT_ATOMS: atom_id res chain seq x y z
N MET A 1 -7.75 -14.16 24.32
CA MET A 1 -6.44 -14.26 23.67
C MET A 1 -6.69 -14.13 22.18
N GLY A 2 -6.30 -12.99 21.62
CA GLY A 2 -6.72 -12.54 20.29
C GLY A 2 -6.27 -13.52 19.21
N GLN A 3 -7.09 -13.70 18.18
CA GLN A 3 -6.75 -14.54 17.04
C GLN A 3 -5.51 -13.98 16.36
N THR A 4 -4.58 -14.87 16.02
CA THR A 4 -3.28 -14.51 15.46
C THR A 4 -3.10 -14.98 14.02
N THR A 5 -4.13 -15.60 13.43
CA THR A 5 -4.10 -16.05 12.04
C THR A 5 -5.25 -15.48 11.23
N ILE A 6 -5.00 -15.22 9.95
CA ILE A 6 -6.00 -14.66 9.04
C ILE A 6 -7.19 -15.62 8.86
N PRO A 7 -7.00 -16.95 8.70
CA PRO A 7 -8.13 -17.89 8.66
C PRO A 7 -9.00 -17.83 9.92
N ALA A 8 -8.41 -17.73 11.10
CA ALA A 8 -9.16 -17.58 12.36
C ALA A 8 -9.95 -16.26 12.39
N VAL A 9 -9.33 -15.15 11.95
CA VAL A 9 -9.98 -13.84 11.85
C VAL A 9 -11.16 -13.86 10.87
N VAL A 10 -11.07 -14.58 9.74
CA VAL A 10 -12.19 -14.72 8.79
C VAL A 10 -13.37 -15.46 9.43
N ARG A 11 -13.11 -16.56 10.15
CA ARG A 11 -14.16 -17.33 10.85
C ARG A 11 -14.82 -16.51 11.96
N ASP A 12 -14.03 -15.79 12.74
CA ASP A 12 -14.55 -14.94 13.82
C ASP A 12 -15.42 -13.82 13.30
N ALA A 13 -14.97 -13.16 12.22
CA ALA A 13 -15.75 -12.12 11.58
C ALA A 13 -17.12 -12.65 11.13
N ALA A 14 -17.16 -13.85 10.53
CA ALA A 14 -18.42 -14.50 10.16
C ALA A 14 -19.29 -14.85 11.38
N ALA A 15 -18.70 -15.39 12.45
CA ALA A 15 -19.43 -15.73 13.66
C ALA A 15 -19.99 -14.50 14.40
N LYS A 16 -19.23 -13.40 14.42
CA LYS A 16 -19.54 -12.18 15.17
C LYS A 16 -20.47 -11.24 14.41
N PHE A 17 -20.25 -11.07 13.11
CA PHE A 17 -20.98 -10.09 12.29
C PHE A 17 -22.02 -10.72 11.36
N GLY A 18 -21.97 -12.04 11.13
CA GLY A 18 -22.99 -12.80 10.41
C GLY A 18 -23.30 -12.22 9.03
N SER A 19 -24.58 -11.90 8.80
CA SER A 19 -25.05 -11.34 7.53
C SER A 19 -24.77 -9.84 7.34
N ALA A 20 -24.12 -9.17 8.31
CA ALA A 20 -23.71 -7.77 8.14
C ALA A 20 -22.77 -7.64 6.94
N ALA A 21 -22.86 -6.52 6.22
CA ALA A 21 -22.13 -6.34 4.98
C ALA A 21 -20.60 -6.32 5.23
N ALA A 22 -19.89 -7.28 4.67
CA ALA A 22 -18.43 -7.34 4.69
C ALA A 22 -17.83 -6.62 3.49
N LEU A 23 -18.40 -6.84 2.30
CA LEU A 23 -17.85 -6.33 1.05
C LEU A 23 -18.94 -5.87 0.08
N VAL A 24 -18.75 -4.70 -0.55
CA VAL A 24 -19.59 -4.18 -1.63
C VAL A 24 -18.74 -3.81 -2.84
N ASP A 25 -18.87 -4.57 -3.92
CA ASP A 25 -18.20 -4.38 -5.21
C ASP A 25 -19.26 -4.28 -6.32
N GLY A 26 -19.79 -3.07 -6.52
CA GLY A 26 -20.89 -2.82 -7.45
C GLY A 26 -22.14 -3.64 -7.12
N PRO A 27 -22.62 -4.52 -8.01
CA PRO A 27 -23.76 -5.39 -7.73
C PRO A 27 -23.43 -6.54 -6.74
N VAL A 28 -22.16 -6.87 -6.54
CA VAL A 28 -21.75 -7.94 -5.62
C VAL A 28 -21.75 -7.38 -4.19
N ARG A 29 -22.63 -7.93 -3.35
CA ARG A 29 -22.74 -7.58 -1.93
C ARG A 29 -22.63 -8.86 -1.11
N LEU A 30 -21.59 -8.95 -0.29
CA LEU A 30 -21.32 -10.12 0.54
C LEU A 30 -21.45 -9.74 2.02
N GLY A 31 -22.24 -10.52 2.76
CA GLY A 31 -22.16 -10.56 4.22
C GLY A 31 -20.90 -11.28 4.69
N TYR A 32 -20.53 -11.18 5.97
CA TYR A 32 -19.37 -11.89 6.52
C TYR A 32 -19.54 -13.42 6.45
N ASP A 33 -20.75 -13.92 6.68
CA ASP A 33 -21.13 -15.33 6.50
C ASP A 33 -20.88 -15.83 5.06
N ARG A 34 -21.38 -15.09 4.06
CA ARG A 34 -21.20 -15.40 2.64
C ARG A 34 -19.77 -15.20 2.16
N LEU A 35 -19.03 -14.27 2.78
CA LEU A 35 -17.61 -14.13 2.54
C LEU A 35 -16.85 -15.37 3.01
N LEU A 36 -17.11 -15.88 4.22
CA LEU A 36 -16.50 -17.12 4.71
C LEU A 36 -16.83 -18.31 3.80
N GLU A 37 -18.09 -18.50 3.39
CA GLU A 37 -18.48 -19.57 2.46
C GLU A 37 -17.71 -19.48 1.13
N ARG A 38 -17.52 -18.27 0.62
CA ARG A 38 -16.76 -18.02 -0.61
C ARG A 38 -15.28 -18.33 -0.41
N VAL A 39 -14.70 -17.92 0.72
CA VAL A 39 -13.31 -18.19 1.10
C VAL A 39 -13.06 -19.70 1.21
N GLN A 40 -13.94 -20.44 1.90
CA GLN A 40 -13.86 -21.90 1.99
C GLN A 40 -13.97 -22.57 0.62
N THR A 41 -14.83 -22.05 -0.26
CA THR A 41 -14.96 -22.57 -1.64
C THR A 41 -13.68 -22.33 -2.45
N VAL A 42 -13.11 -21.13 -2.39
CA VAL A 42 -11.83 -20.82 -3.04
C VAL A 42 -10.69 -21.68 -2.48
N ALA A 43 -10.63 -21.88 -1.17
CA ALA A 43 -9.60 -22.70 -0.52
C ALA A 43 -9.62 -24.15 -1.03
N ARG A 44 -10.83 -24.73 -1.15
CA ARG A 44 -11.04 -26.06 -1.74
C ARG A 44 -10.68 -26.12 -3.21
N ALA A 45 -11.00 -25.08 -3.98
CA ALA A 45 -10.61 -24.99 -5.38
C ALA A 45 -9.08 -24.98 -5.54
N PHE A 46 -8.35 -24.22 -4.72
CA PHE A 46 -6.89 -24.27 -4.71
C PHE A 46 -6.34 -25.65 -4.30
N ALA A 47 -6.91 -26.29 -3.29
CA ALA A 47 -6.56 -27.65 -2.91
C ALA A 47 -6.78 -28.65 -4.05
N ALA A 48 -7.90 -28.53 -4.78
CA ALA A 48 -8.20 -29.35 -5.96
C ALA A 48 -7.22 -29.12 -7.12
N CYS A 49 -6.67 -27.91 -7.23
CA CYS A 49 -5.58 -27.56 -8.15
C CYS A 49 -4.19 -28.04 -7.67
N GLY A 50 -4.12 -28.72 -6.52
CA GLY A 50 -2.89 -29.28 -5.98
C GLY A 50 -2.05 -28.31 -5.15
N VAL A 51 -2.57 -27.13 -4.79
CA VAL A 51 -1.90 -26.20 -3.87
C VAL A 51 -1.83 -26.82 -2.48
N ARG A 52 -0.63 -26.84 -1.90
CA ARG A 52 -0.34 -27.38 -0.56
C ARG A 52 -0.01 -26.26 0.43
N ALA A 53 0.03 -26.59 1.72
CA ALA A 53 0.48 -25.65 2.74
C ALA A 53 1.91 -25.16 2.42
N GLY A 54 2.13 -23.85 2.55
CA GLY A 54 3.39 -23.18 2.22
C GLY A 54 3.66 -22.96 0.72
N ASP A 55 2.82 -23.46 -0.20
CA ASP A 55 2.90 -23.10 -1.61
C ASP A 55 2.54 -21.62 -1.81
N ARG A 56 3.07 -21.00 -2.87
CA ARG A 56 2.83 -19.58 -3.14
C ARG A 56 1.74 -19.39 -4.18
N VAL A 57 0.75 -18.55 -3.88
CA VAL A 57 -0.31 -18.15 -4.81
C VAL A 57 -0.13 -16.68 -5.17
N ALA A 58 0.15 -16.42 -6.44
CA ALA A 58 0.29 -15.07 -6.96
C ALA A 58 -1.06 -14.48 -7.38
N ILE A 59 -1.34 -13.23 -7.01
CA ILE A 59 -2.59 -12.54 -7.36
C ILE A 59 -2.29 -11.22 -8.07
N ALA A 60 -2.57 -11.20 -9.37
CA ALA A 60 -2.48 -10.05 -10.27
C ALA A 60 -3.88 -9.56 -10.66
N LEU A 61 -4.66 -9.16 -9.66
CA LEU A 61 -6.01 -8.61 -9.82
C LEU A 61 -6.08 -7.16 -9.31
N PRO A 62 -6.98 -6.33 -9.84
CA PRO A 62 -7.29 -5.04 -9.25
C PRO A 62 -8.21 -5.18 -8.03
N ASN A 63 -8.47 -4.06 -7.34
CA ASN A 63 -9.36 -4.02 -6.17
C ASN A 63 -10.78 -4.43 -6.55
N THR A 64 -11.10 -5.70 -6.31
CA THR A 64 -12.36 -6.37 -6.64
C THR A 64 -12.65 -7.43 -5.58
N HIS A 65 -13.89 -7.88 -5.49
CA HIS A 65 -14.25 -9.02 -4.64
C HIS A 65 -13.46 -10.28 -4.98
N HIS A 66 -13.11 -10.48 -6.26
CA HIS A 66 -12.27 -11.60 -6.72
C HIS A 66 -10.92 -11.62 -6.00
N TRP A 67 -10.26 -10.46 -5.88
CA TRP A 67 -9.00 -10.34 -5.18
C TRP A 67 -9.15 -10.77 -3.71
N VAL A 68 -10.17 -10.24 -3.02
CA VAL A 68 -10.43 -10.54 -1.60
C VAL A 68 -10.69 -12.03 -1.41
N CYS A 69 -11.54 -12.63 -2.24
CA CYS A 69 -11.87 -14.05 -2.15
C CYS A 69 -10.67 -14.94 -2.47
N ALA A 70 -9.91 -14.61 -3.52
CA ALA A 70 -8.71 -15.33 -3.92
C ALA A 70 -7.62 -15.28 -2.84
N ALA A 71 -7.34 -14.10 -2.28
CA ALA A 71 -6.33 -13.92 -1.25
C ALA A 71 -6.69 -14.66 0.04
N LEU A 72 -7.88 -14.41 0.58
CA LEU A 72 -8.33 -15.06 1.81
C LEU A 72 -8.47 -16.58 1.62
N GLY A 73 -8.95 -17.05 0.46
CA GLY A 73 -9.05 -18.47 0.16
C GLY A 73 -7.69 -19.18 0.03
N ALA A 74 -6.68 -18.52 -0.54
CA ALA A 74 -5.32 -19.05 -0.58
C ALA A 74 -4.74 -19.20 0.84
N LEU A 75 -4.88 -18.16 1.67
CA LEU A 75 -4.43 -18.17 3.07
C LEU A 75 -5.18 -19.23 3.90
N TYR A 76 -6.49 -19.39 3.66
CA TYR A 76 -7.32 -20.41 4.32
C TYR A 76 -6.92 -21.84 3.89
N ALA A 77 -6.40 -22.01 2.68
CA ALA A 77 -5.83 -23.29 2.23
C ALA A 77 -4.42 -23.58 2.79
N GLY A 78 -3.85 -22.66 3.58
CA GLY A 78 -2.50 -22.73 4.14
C GLY A 78 -1.40 -22.25 3.19
N ALA A 79 -1.75 -21.61 2.08
CA ALA A 79 -0.80 -21.09 1.10
C ALA A 79 -0.30 -19.68 1.49
N THR A 80 0.88 -19.32 1.01
CA THR A 80 1.45 -17.98 1.13
C THR A 80 1.02 -17.11 -0.05
N LEU A 81 0.54 -15.91 0.24
CA LEU A 81 0.10 -14.94 -0.77
C LEU A 81 1.29 -14.19 -1.38
N ILE A 82 1.32 -14.07 -2.71
CA ILE A 82 2.18 -13.09 -3.40
C ILE A 82 1.28 -12.08 -4.13
N PRO A 83 1.07 -10.89 -3.55
CA PRO A 83 0.36 -9.84 -4.23
C PRO A 83 1.20 -9.26 -5.37
N VAL A 84 0.66 -9.24 -6.59
CA VAL A 84 1.35 -8.75 -7.79
C VAL A 84 0.80 -7.38 -8.15
N ASN A 85 1.70 -6.41 -8.29
CA ASN A 85 1.33 -5.07 -8.74
C ASN A 85 0.81 -5.12 -10.18
N THR A 86 -0.44 -4.69 -10.37
CA THR A 86 -1.10 -4.68 -11.68
C THR A 86 -0.41 -3.74 -12.68
N ARG A 87 0.44 -2.81 -12.23
CA ARG A 87 1.23 -1.91 -13.09
C ARG A 87 2.64 -2.41 -13.40
N PHE A 88 3.09 -3.54 -12.86
CA PHE A 88 4.36 -4.13 -13.28
C PHE A 88 4.36 -4.48 -14.76
N THR A 89 5.53 -4.57 -15.37
CA THR A 89 5.72 -5.14 -16.71
C THR A 89 5.57 -6.66 -16.68
N ALA A 90 5.49 -7.28 -17.87
CA ALA A 90 5.53 -8.74 -17.97
C ALA A 90 6.82 -9.31 -17.37
N THR A 91 7.97 -8.71 -17.66
CA THR A 91 9.29 -9.12 -17.15
C THR A 91 9.38 -9.05 -15.63
N GLU A 92 8.93 -7.94 -15.02
CA GLU A 92 8.89 -7.81 -13.56
C GLU A 92 7.94 -8.85 -12.92
N THR A 93 6.81 -9.13 -13.59
CA THR A 93 5.86 -10.13 -13.11
C THR A 93 6.46 -11.55 -13.18
N VAL A 94 7.11 -11.89 -14.30
CA VAL A 94 7.80 -13.17 -14.47
C VAL A 94 8.89 -13.37 -13.43
N ASP A 95 9.73 -12.36 -13.18
CA ASP A 95 10.78 -12.45 -12.16
C ASP A 95 10.21 -12.79 -10.79
N LEU A 96 9.13 -12.12 -10.40
CA LEU A 96 8.42 -12.38 -9.14
C LEU A 96 7.84 -13.80 -9.10
N LEU A 97 7.22 -14.27 -10.19
CA LEU A 97 6.66 -15.63 -10.25
C LEU A 97 7.74 -16.71 -10.13
N VAL A 98 8.90 -16.51 -10.77
CA VAL A 98 10.05 -17.42 -10.71
C VAL A 98 10.65 -17.43 -9.30
N ARG A 99 10.99 -16.26 -8.75
CA ARG A 99 11.60 -16.15 -7.42
C ARG A 99 10.65 -16.60 -6.31
N GLY A 100 9.40 -16.18 -6.39
CA GLY A 100 8.36 -16.61 -5.46
C GLY A 100 7.98 -18.07 -5.64
N ARG A 101 8.46 -18.72 -6.70
CA ARG A 101 8.15 -20.12 -7.05
C ARG A 101 6.64 -20.35 -7.00
N ALA A 102 5.90 -19.45 -7.65
CA ALA A 102 4.45 -19.41 -7.57
C ALA A 102 3.83 -20.68 -8.16
N LYS A 103 2.92 -21.30 -7.41
CA LYS A 103 2.27 -22.57 -7.75
C LYS A 103 0.94 -22.36 -8.47
N ALA A 104 0.27 -21.25 -8.17
CA ALA A 104 -0.88 -20.76 -8.90
C ALA A 104 -0.79 -19.25 -9.14
N LEU A 105 -1.42 -18.80 -10.22
CA LEU A 105 -1.58 -17.39 -10.58
C LEU A 105 -3.06 -17.09 -10.81
N VAL A 106 -3.62 -16.14 -10.06
CA VAL A 106 -4.93 -15.55 -10.35
C VAL A 106 -4.72 -14.18 -10.97
N VAL A 107 -5.18 -13.99 -12.21
CA VAL A 107 -4.84 -12.81 -13.02
C VAL A 107 -6.06 -12.27 -13.76
N ALA A 108 -6.14 -10.95 -13.90
CA ALA A 108 -7.20 -10.31 -14.66
C ALA A 108 -7.04 -10.65 -16.16
N ALA A 109 -8.15 -10.98 -16.84
CA ALA A 109 -8.12 -11.27 -18.26
C ALA A 109 -7.74 -10.03 -19.09
N ASP A 110 -8.33 -8.88 -18.78
CA ASP A 110 -7.93 -7.55 -19.25
C ASP A 110 -8.07 -6.57 -18.08
N PHE A 111 -7.06 -5.74 -17.89
CA PHE A 111 -7.15 -4.60 -16.98
C PHE A 111 -6.25 -3.47 -17.46
N LEU A 112 -6.79 -2.24 -17.51
CA LEU A 112 -6.10 -1.07 -18.06
C LEU A 112 -5.56 -1.29 -19.50
N GLY A 113 -6.31 -2.03 -20.32
CA GLY A 113 -5.94 -2.32 -21.71
C GLY A 113 -4.77 -3.29 -21.84
N THR A 114 -4.46 -4.05 -20.80
CA THR A 114 -3.38 -5.04 -20.78
C THR A 114 -3.93 -6.41 -20.38
N ASP A 115 -3.72 -7.42 -21.23
CA ASP A 115 -3.80 -8.83 -20.86
C ASP A 115 -2.46 -9.28 -20.30
N ARG A 116 -2.30 -9.21 -18.98
CA ARG A 116 -1.03 -9.54 -18.31
C ARG A 116 -0.64 -11.00 -18.54
N HIS A 117 -1.60 -11.91 -18.59
CA HIS A 117 -1.30 -13.32 -18.81
C HIS A 117 -0.73 -13.56 -20.22
N ALA A 118 -1.32 -12.95 -21.24
CA ALA A 118 -0.78 -13.01 -22.61
C ALA A 118 0.64 -12.44 -22.66
N ALA A 119 0.86 -11.25 -22.07
CA ALA A 119 2.18 -10.62 -22.04
C ALA A 119 3.24 -11.46 -21.31
N ILE A 120 2.88 -12.16 -20.23
CA ILE A 120 3.78 -13.11 -19.54
C ILE A 120 4.19 -14.25 -20.48
N ARG A 121 3.23 -14.83 -21.22
CA ARG A 121 3.50 -15.94 -22.15
C ARG A 121 4.41 -15.50 -23.31
N GLU A 122 4.23 -14.28 -23.80
CA GLU A 122 5.04 -13.70 -24.88
C GLU A 122 6.52 -13.53 -24.48
N THR A 123 6.84 -13.45 -23.18
CA THR A 123 8.24 -13.42 -22.74
C THR A 123 9.02 -14.69 -23.06
N GLY A 124 8.33 -15.83 -23.25
CA GLY A 124 8.95 -17.13 -23.49
C GLY A 124 9.72 -17.71 -22.31
N VAL A 125 9.71 -17.04 -21.14
CA VAL A 125 10.42 -17.51 -19.95
C VAL A 125 9.67 -18.69 -19.32
N PRO A 126 10.34 -19.85 -19.11
CA PRO A 126 9.69 -20.99 -18.46
C PRO A 126 9.28 -20.69 -17.01
N LEU A 127 8.07 -21.10 -16.65
CA LEU A 127 7.52 -21.02 -15.28
C LEU A 127 7.28 -22.44 -14.75
N PRO A 128 8.34 -23.23 -14.46
CA PRO A 128 8.21 -24.67 -14.16
C PRO A 128 7.43 -24.95 -12.87
N ASP A 129 7.40 -23.98 -11.95
CA ASP A 129 6.61 -24.10 -10.74
C ASP A 129 5.13 -23.77 -10.96
N LEU A 130 4.76 -22.98 -11.96
CA LEU A 130 3.38 -22.51 -12.13
C LEU A 130 2.49 -23.60 -12.74
N GLY A 131 1.70 -24.26 -11.90
CA GLY A 131 0.84 -25.37 -12.30
C GLY A 131 -0.60 -24.97 -12.65
N THR A 132 -1.09 -23.85 -12.11
CA THR A 132 -2.47 -23.39 -12.33
C THR A 132 -2.53 -21.91 -12.65
N VAL A 133 -3.27 -21.54 -13.69
CA VAL A 133 -3.59 -20.15 -14.02
C VAL A 133 -5.10 -19.95 -14.05
N VAL A 134 -5.60 -19.06 -13.21
CA VAL A 134 -7.00 -18.66 -13.15
C VAL A 134 -7.14 -17.26 -13.75
N ARG A 135 -7.92 -17.13 -14.83
CA ARG A 135 -8.21 -15.86 -15.48
C ARG A 135 -9.57 -15.33 -15.04
N VAL A 136 -9.56 -14.11 -14.51
CA VAL A 136 -10.78 -13.43 -14.03
C VAL A 136 -11.22 -12.39 -15.04
N PRO A 137 -12.38 -12.57 -15.70
CA PRO A 137 -12.92 -11.56 -16.59
C PRO A 137 -13.49 -10.39 -15.78
N LEU A 138 -13.04 -9.18 -16.09
CA LEU A 138 -13.54 -7.94 -15.48
C LEU A 138 -14.52 -7.18 -16.39
N ARG A 139 -14.62 -7.62 -17.65
CA ARG A 139 -15.48 -7.08 -18.70
C ARG A 139 -15.89 -8.21 -19.63
N GLU A 140 -17.08 -8.07 -20.21
CA GLU A 140 -17.57 -8.94 -21.27
C GLU A 140 -17.53 -8.21 -22.64
N PRO A 141 -17.37 -8.93 -23.76
CA PRO A 141 -17.11 -10.36 -23.85
C PRO A 141 -15.65 -10.70 -23.51
N HIS A 142 -15.40 -11.82 -22.84
CA HIS A 142 -14.05 -12.34 -22.66
C HIS A 142 -13.83 -13.65 -23.45
N ARG A 143 -12.61 -13.86 -23.95
CA ARG A 143 -12.25 -15.08 -24.67
C ARG A 143 -11.53 -16.06 -23.75
N PRO A 144 -11.99 -17.32 -23.65
CA PRO A 144 -11.23 -18.38 -22.97
C PRO A 144 -9.85 -18.54 -23.58
N VAL A 145 -8.87 -18.91 -22.74
CA VAL A 145 -7.50 -19.20 -23.17
C VAL A 145 -7.18 -20.62 -22.76
N GLU A 146 -6.73 -21.42 -23.73
CA GLU A 146 -6.36 -22.81 -23.52
C GLU A 146 -5.29 -22.95 -22.42
N GLY A 147 -5.42 -23.98 -21.59
CA GLY A 147 -4.52 -24.21 -20.46
C GLY A 147 -4.76 -23.30 -19.25
N THR A 148 -5.83 -22.50 -19.24
CA THR A 148 -6.24 -21.69 -18.10
C THR A 148 -7.66 -22.02 -17.64
N LEU A 149 -7.99 -21.68 -16.40
CA LEU A 149 -9.33 -21.79 -15.84
C LEU A 149 -10.00 -20.42 -15.78
N GLY A 150 -11.27 -20.34 -16.17
CA GLY A 150 -12.11 -19.20 -15.82
C GLY A 150 -12.43 -19.18 -14.31
N TRP A 151 -12.81 -18.03 -13.76
CA TRP A 151 -13.14 -17.92 -12.32
C TRP A 151 -14.24 -18.89 -11.88
N ALA A 152 -15.31 -19.04 -12.66
CA ALA A 152 -16.40 -19.96 -12.34
C ALA A 152 -15.98 -21.44 -12.41
N GLU A 153 -15.17 -21.79 -13.42
CA GLU A 153 -14.62 -23.14 -13.58
C GLU A 153 -13.68 -23.51 -12.42
N PHE A 154 -12.83 -22.56 -12.01
CA PHE A 154 -11.97 -22.70 -10.84
C PHE A 154 -12.80 -22.98 -9.58
N LEU A 155 -13.84 -22.19 -9.30
CA LEU A 155 -14.70 -22.42 -8.14
C LEU A 155 -15.41 -23.76 -8.17
N ALA A 156 -15.82 -24.26 -9.33
CA ALA A 156 -16.47 -25.56 -9.48
C ALA A 156 -15.55 -26.73 -9.07
N LEU A 157 -14.22 -26.57 -9.14
CA LEU A 157 -13.28 -27.58 -8.69
C LEU A 157 -13.37 -27.86 -7.18
N ALA A 158 -13.96 -26.94 -6.40
CA ALA A 158 -14.17 -27.12 -4.97
C ALA A 158 -15.01 -28.36 -4.63
N GLU A 159 -15.85 -28.86 -5.54
CA GLU A 159 -16.64 -30.08 -5.35
C GLU A 159 -15.77 -31.34 -5.22
N ARG A 160 -14.52 -31.30 -5.70
CA ARG A 160 -13.56 -32.42 -5.60
C ARG A 160 -12.93 -32.55 -4.21
N VAL A 161 -13.11 -31.56 -3.34
CA VAL A 161 -12.49 -31.47 -2.02
C VAL A 161 -13.59 -31.29 -0.97
N PRO A 162 -13.65 -32.14 0.07
CA PRO A 162 -14.68 -32.01 1.09
C PRO A 162 -14.48 -30.73 1.93
N PRO A 163 -15.56 -30.10 2.44
CA PRO A 163 -15.46 -28.95 3.35
C PRO A 163 -14.52 -29.15 4.53
N ALA A 164 -14.51 -30.35 5.13
CA ALA A 164 -13.65 -30.68 6.26
C ALA A 164 -12.15 -30.56 5.95
N GLU A 165 -11.71 -30.73 4.70
CA GLU A 165 -10.30 -30.56 4.34
C GLU A 165 -9.88 -29.08 4.38
N ALA A 166 -10.75 -28.16 3.95
CA ALA A 166 -10.46 -26.73 4.06
C ALA A 166 -10.39 -26.28 5.51
N GLU A 167 -11.26 -26.81 6.37
CA GLU A 167 -11.21 -26.54 7.81
C GLU A 167 -9.92 -27.06 8.44
N ALA A 168 -9.54 -28.31 8.15
CA ALA A 168 -8.30 -28.89 8.66
C ALA A 168 -7.05 -28.12 8.21
N ARG A 169 -7.04 -27.60 6.97
CA ARG A 169 -5.94 -26.76 6.46
C ARG A 169 -5.88 -25.42 7.19
N ALA A 170 -7.02 -24.76 7.37
CA ALA A 170 -7.09 -23.50 8.11
C ALA A 170 -6.69 -23.67 9.59
N ASP A 171 -7.03 -24.79 10.23
CA ASP A 171 -6.64 -25.12 11.59
C ASP A 171 -5.14 -25.41 11.74
N ALA A 172 -4.49 -25.85 10.66
CA ALA A 172 -3.06 -26.13 10.63
C ALA A 172 -2.19 -24.87 10.44
N VAL A 173 -2.80 -23.73 10.07
CA VAL A 173 -2.07 -22.46 9.92
C VAL A 173 -1.65 -21.93 11.27
N GLY A 174 -0.34 -21.77 11.47
CA GLY A 174 0.27 -21.17 12.64
C GLY A 174 0.41 -19.64 12.55
N PRO A 175 0.56 -18.95 13.69
CA PRO A 175 0.78 -17.49 13.74
C PRO A 175 2.09 -17.04 13.09
N ASP A 176 3.13 -17.88 13.16
CA ASP A 176 4.46 -17.60 12.63
C ASP A 176 4.65 -18.08 11.18
N ASP A 177 3.64 -18.73 10.60
CA ASP A 177 3.67 -19.11 9.18
C ASP A 177 3.65 -17.86 8.30
N VAL A 178 4.38 -17.92 7.17
CA VAL A 178 4.46 -16.82 6.21
C VAL A 178 3.10 -16.62 5.54
N SER A 179 2.42 -15.52 5.85
CA SER A 179 1.16 -15.15 5.22
C SER A 179 1.36 -14.54 3.84
N ASP A 180 2.35 -13.67 3.69
CA ASP A 180 2.55 -12.91 2.46
C ASP A 180 4.01 -12.58 2.16
N ILE A 181 4.29 -12.47 0.85
CA ILE A 181 5.55 -11.99 0.29
C ILE A 181 5.25 -10.75 -0.56
N LEU A 182 5.58 -9.57 -0.04
CA LEU A 182 5.38 -8.31 -0.78
C LEU A 182 6.69 -7.89 -1.44
N PHE A 183 6.66 -7.77 -2.76
CA PHE A 183 7.83 -7.32 -3.51
C PHE A 183 7.93 -5.80 -3.53
N THR A 184 9.01 -5.27 -2.98
CA THR A 184 9.34 -3.84 -2.98
C THR A 184 10.29 -3.51 -4.11
N SER A 185 10.17 -2.32 -4.72
CA SER A 185 11.18 -1.82 -5.67
C SER A 185 12.48 -1.55 -4.92
N GLY A 186 13.46 -2.44 -5.03
CA GLY A 186 14.77 -2.28 -4.40
C GLY A 186 15.58 -1.15 -5.04
N THR A 187 16.47 -0.54 -4.27
CA THR A 187 17.37 0.53 -4.76
C THR A 187 18.46 0.03 -5.71
N SER A 188 18.67 -1.29 -5.79
CA SER A 188 19.54 -1.95 -6.75
C SER A 188 18.84 -2.25 -8.10
N GLY A 189 17.62 -1.75 -8.29
CA GLY A 189 16.80 -1.99 -9.49
C GLY A 189 16.01 -3.31 -9.46
N ARG A 190 16.46 -4.32 -8.70
CA ARG A 190 15.74 -5.60 -8.53
C ARG A 190 14.83 -5.57 -7.30
N ALA A 191 13.60 -6.05 -7.45
CA ALA A 191 12.63 -6.06 -6.36
C ALA A 191 13.04 -7.04 -5.23
N LYS A 192 12.78 -6.69 -3.96
CA LYS A 192 13.02 -7.57 -2.80
C LYS A 192 11.70 -8.09 -2.26
N GLY A 193 11.56 -9.39 -2.06
CA GLY A 193 10.37 -9.98 -1.45
C GLY A 193 10.45 -9.92 0.05
N VAL A 194 9.58 -9.15 0.71
CA VAL A 194 9.51 -9.03 2.17
C VAL A 194 8.58 -10.10 2.72
N LEU A 195 9.08 -10.93 3.63
CA LEU A 195 8.31 -11.99 4.29
C LEU A 195 7.59 -11.45 5.52
N SER A 196 6.27 -11.66 5.61
CA SER A 196 5.45 -11.35 6.79
C SER A 196 4.73 -12.59 7.30
N ALA A 197 4.67 -12.75 8.62
CA ALA A 197 3.87 -13.77 9.28
C ALA A 197 2.39 -13.37 9.42
N HIS A 198 1.53 -14.37 9.61
CA HIS A 198 0.11 -14.16 9.90
C HIS A 198 -0.12 -13.23 11.10
N ARG A 199 0.56 -13.47 12.22
CA ARG A 199 0.39 -12.65 13.43
C ARG A 199 0.69 -11.18 13.17
N GLN A 200 1.69 -10.89 12.33
CA GLN A 200 2.12 -9.53 12.06
C GLN A 200 1.08 -8.76 11.27
N THR A 201 0.49 -9.44 10.29
CA THR A 201 -0.59 -8.88 9.48
C THR A 201 -1.83 -8.57 10.34
N VAL A 202 -2.17 -9.46 11.27
CA VAL A 202 -3.33 -9.27 12.16
C VAL A 202 -3.08 -8.16 13.20
N GLU A 203 -1.93 -8.18 13.87
CA GLU A 203 -1.57 -7.20 14.92
C GLU A 203 -1.47 -5.78 14.37
N VAL A 204 -0.82 -5.58 13.22
CA VAL A 204 -0.72 -4.23 12.62
C VAL A 204 -2.10 -3.74 12.14
N ALA A 205 -2.93 -4.62 11.58
CA ALA A 205 -4.29 -4.25 11.20
C ALA A 205 -5.14 -3.87 12.43
N ALA A 206 -4.98 -4.56 13.56
CA ALA A 206 -5.64 -4.21 14.81
C ALA A 206 -5.18 -2.84 15.33
N ALA A 207 -3.86 -2.57 15.34
CA ALA A 207 -3.31 -1.29 15.76
C ALA A 207 -3.75 -0.12 14.87
N TRP A 208 -3.83 -0.34 13.55
CA TRP A 208 -4.40 0.61 12.59
C TRP A 208 -5.86 0.94 12.93
N ALA A 209 -6.67 -0.11 13.13
CA ALA A 209 -8.08 0.02 13.46
C ALA A 209 -8.29 0.77 14.78
N GLU A 210 -7.48 0.47 15.79
CA GLU A 210 -7.50 1.16 17.08
C GLU A 210 -7.17 2.65 16.95
N CYS A 211 -6.08 2.98 16.23
CA CYS A 211 -5.69 4.38 16.01
C CYS A 211 -6.76 5.16 15.23
N GLY A 212 -7.38 4.54 14.22
CA GLY A 212 -8.48 5.12 13.45
C GLY A 212 -9.85 5.08 14.17
N ARG A 213 -9.96 4.32 15.27
CA ARG A 213 -11.23 3.98 15.91
C ARG A 213 -12.23 3.42 14.91
N VAL A 214 -11.80 2.45 14.11
CA VAL A 214 -12.63 1.79 13.09
C VAL A 214 -13.53 0.76 13.77
N THR A 215 -14.81 0.75 13.41
CA THR A 215 -15.86 -0.07 14.03
C THR A 215 -16.73 -0.76 12.98
N ALA A 216 -17.65 -1.62 13.40
CA ALA A 216 -18.58 -2.30 12.51
C ALA A 216 -19.57 -1.37 11.79
N ASP A 217 -19.76 -0.15 12.31
CA ASP A 217 -20.63 0.86 11.68
C ASP A 217 -19.93 1.58 10.53
N ASP A 218 -18.62 1.41 10.38
CA ASP A 218 -17.84 2.09 9.36
C ASP A 218 -17.97 1.43 7.98
N ARG A 219 -17.92 2.27 6.95
CA ARG A 219 -17.88 1.87 5.55
C ARG A 219 -16.63 2.45 4.91
N TYR A 220 -15.78 1.57 4.43
CA TYR A 220 -14.39 1.84 4.15
C TYR A 220 -14.15 1.82 2.64
N LEU A 221 -13.92 2.99 2.02
CA LEU A 221 -13.63 3.07 0.59
C LEU A 221 -12.16 2.73 0.35
N VAL A 222 -11.89 1.51 -0.10
CA VAL A 222 -10.50 1.04 -0.29
C VAL A 222 -10.00 1.40 -1.69
N ILE A 223 -9.41 2.58 -1.78
CA ILE A 223 -8.75 3.10 -3.00
C ILE A 223 -7.32 2.55 -3.11
N ASN A 224 -6.63 2.40 -1.98
CA ASN A 224 -5.27 1.87 -1.97
C ASN A 224 -5.24 0.46 -2.59
N PRO A 225 -4.30 0.17 -3.49
CA PRO A 225 -4.28 -1.12 -4.17
C PRO A 225 -4.12 -2.28 -3.19
N PHE A 226 -4.86 -3.37 -3.39
CA PHE A 226 -4.78 -4.56 -2.54
C PHE A 226 -3.44 -5.29 -2.66
N PHE A 227 -2.68 -5.12 -3.75
CA PHE A 227 -1.33 -5.67 -3.79
C PHE A 227 -0.31 -4.92 -2.91
N HIS A 228 -0.71 -3.79 -2.32
CA HIS A 228 0.10 -3.02 -1.39
C HIS A 228 -0.35 -3.31 0.05
N SER A 229 0.59 -3.31 1.01
CA SER A 229 0.30 -3.58 2.43
C SER A 229 -0.84 -2.71 2.98
N PHE A 230 -0.89 -1.44 2.58
CA PHE A 230 -1.97 -0.51 2.93
C PHE A 230 -3.36 -1.04 2.50
N GLY A 231 -3.58 -1.36 1.22
CA GLY A 231 -4.90 -1.82 0.75
C GLY A 231 -5.28 -3.19 1.32
N TYR A 232 -4.30 -4.09 1.44
CA TYR A 232 -4.52 -5.44 1.97
C TYR A 232 -4.69 -5.46 3.49
N LYS A 233 -3.65 -5.08 4.24
CA LYS A 233 -3.61 -5.21 5.71
C LYS A 233 -4.46 -4.12 6.36
N ALA A 234 -4.28 -2.85 5.96
CA ALA A 234 -5.02 -1.72 6.52
C ALA A 234 -6.37 -1.44 5.82
N GLY A 235 -6.84 -2.37 4.98
CA GLY A 235 -8.16 -2.33 4.35
C GLY A 235 -8.94 -3.62 4.63
N ILE A 236 -8.53 -4.73 4.01
CA ILE A 236 -9.26 -6.00 4.11
C ILE A 236 -9.19 -6.57 5.54
N VAL A 237 -7.99 -6.67 6.13
CA VAL A 237 -7.84 -7.30 7.45
C VAL A 237 -8.46 -6.44 8.55
N VAL A 238 -8.34 -5.11 8.44
CA VAL A 238 -9.09 -4.16 9.31
C VAL A 238 -10.60 -4.41 9.23
N GLY A 239 -11.15 -4.57 8.03
CA GLY A 239 -12.57 -4.88 7.84
C GLY A 239 -12.96 -6.19 8.55
N LEU A 240 -12.15 -7.25 8.43
CA LEU A 240 -12.41 -8.52 9.11
C LEU A 240 -12.39 -8.39 10.64
N LEU A 241 -11.42 -7.66 11.20
CA LEU A 241 -11.27 -7.50 12.66
C LEU A 241 -12.38 -6.63 13.29
N THR A 242 -12.85 -5.62 12.55
CA THR A 242 -13.74 -4.58 13.10
C THR A 242 -15.20 -4.78 12.75
N GLY A 243 -15.50 -5.52 11.69
CA GLY A 243 -16.85 -5.62 11.12
C GLY A 243 -17.17 -4.52 10.10
N ALA A 244 -16.22 -3.63 9.78
CA ALA A 244 -16.42 -2.55 8.83
C ALA A 244 -16.63 -3.08 7.40
N THR A 245 -17.62 -2.54 6.70
CA THR A 245 -17.84 -2.90 5.29
C THR A 245 -16.75 -2.31 4.41
N ILE A 246 -16.04 -3.13 3.65
CA ILE A 246 -15.10 -2.64 2.62
C ILE A 246 -15.80 -2.42 1.28
N VAL A 247 -15.50 -1.28 0.65
CA VAL A 247 -15.99 -0.89 -0.69
C VAL A 247 -14.76 -0.72 -1.58
N PRO A 248 -14.34 -1.75 -2.34
CA PRO A 248 -13.15 -1.67 -3.18
C PRO A 248 -13.35 -0.70 -4.35
N GLN A 249 -12.31 0.06 -4.69
CA GLN A 249 -12.27 0.86 -5.92
C GLN A 249 -11.04 0.49 -6.75
N ALA A 250 -11.26 -0.21 -7.88
CA ALA A 250 -10.20 -0.73 -8.76
C ALA A 250 -9.26 0.35 -9.31
N VAL A 251 -9.82 1.49 -9.74
CA VAL A 251 -9.09 2.64 -10.26
C VAL A 251 -9.68 3.88 -9.63
N PHE A 252 -8.82 4.71 -9.06
CA PHE A 252 -9.26 6.00 -8.52
C PHE A 252 -9.81 6.87 -9.66
N ASP A 253 -11.03 7.32 -9.45
CA ASP A 253 -11.73 8.32 -10.25
C ASP A 253 -12.53 9.14 -9.24
N VAL A 254 -12.29 10.44 -9.24
CA VAL A 254 -12.84 11.36 -8.23
C VAL A 254 -14.37 11.38 -8.23
N ARG A 255 -15.01 11.32 -9.40
CA ARG A 255 -16.47 11.36 -9.51
C ARG A 255 -17.09 10.04 -9.05
N LYS A 256 -16.48 8.91 -9.41
CA LYS A 256 -16.91 7.60 -8.91
C LYS A 256 -16.71 7.47 -7.41
N ALA A 257 -15.62 8.02 -6.86
CA ALA A 257 -15.37 8.05 -5.43
C ALA A 257 -16.44 8.87 -4.70
N LEU A 258 -16.74 10.09 -5.15
CA LEU A 258 -17.80 10.93 -4.58
C LEU A 258 -19.18 10.26 -4.66
N ALA A 259 -19.51 9.66 -5.81
CA ALA A 259 -20.76 8.91 -5.97
C ALA A 259 -20.83 7.67 -5.07
N ALA A 260 -19.69 7.03 -4.77
CA ALA A 260 -19.63 5.94 -3.81
C ALA A 260 -19.75 6.44 -2.36
N ILE A 261 -19.13 7.58 -2.03
CA ILE A 261 -19.25 8.22 -0.71
C ILE A 261 -20.72 8.49 -0.39
N GLU A 262 -21.43 9.15 -1.30
CA GLU A 262 -22.85 9.45 -1.12
C GLU A 262 -23.72 8.19 -1.09
N ARG A 263 -23.61 7.32 -2.12
CA ARG A 263 -24.49 6.15 -2.26
C ARG A 263 -24.28 5.11 -1.16
N GLU A 264 -23.03 4.81 -0.86
CA GLU A 264 -22.67 3.78 0.12
C GLU A 264 -22.37 4.39 1.49
N ARG A 265 -22.63 5.68 1.73
CA ARG A 265 -22.40 6.36 3.02
C ARG A 265 -21.01 6.07 3.61
N ILE A 266 -19.97 6.23 2.81
CA ILE A 266 -18.58 5.95 3.22
C ILE A 266 -18.21 6.83 4.40
N SER A 267 -17.60 6.24 5.43
CA SER A 267 -17.13 6.94 6.64
C SER A 267 -15.60 6.98 6.75
N VAL A 268 -14.91 6.03 6.14
CA VAL A 268 -13.44 5.94 6.17
C VAL A 268 -12.87 5.96 4.76
N VAL A 269 -11.95 6.89 4.52
CA VAL A 269 -11.24 7.04 3.24
C VAL A 269 -9.75 7.18 3.51
N PRO A 270 -8.95 6.11 3.39
CA PRO A 270 -7.52 6.28 3.27
C PRO A 270 -7.14 6.66 1.83
N GLY A 271 -6.00 7.34 1.69
CA GLY A 271 -5.48 7.67 0.37
C GLY A 271 -4.22 8.52 0.44
N ALA A 272 -3.57 8.68 -0.71
CA ALA A 272 -2.51 9.67 -0.84
C ALA A 272 -3.11 11.10 -0.78
N PRO A 273 -2.31 12.14 -0.45
CA PRO A 273 -2.76 13.53 -0.44
C PRO A 273 -3.49 13.97 -1.72
N THR A 274 -3.05 13.44 -2.88
CA THR A 274 -3.62 13.74 -4.21
C THR A 274 -5.09 13.32 -4.35
N VAL A 275 -5.52 12.27 -3.64
CA VAL A 275 -6.93 11.85 -3.58
C VAL A 275 -7.77 12.96 -2.95
N PHE A 276 -7.37 13.45 -1.79
CA PHE A 276 -8.10 14.49 -1.06
C PHE A 276 -8.04 15.84 -1.77
N GLN A 277 -6.91 16.19 -2.38
CA GLN A 277 -6.82 17.36 -3.26
C GLN A 277 -7.81 17.27 -4.44
N SER A 278 -7.96 16.08 -5.05
CA SER A 278 -8.91 15.87 -6.14
C SER A 278 -10.35 16.04 -5.66
N LEU A 279 -10.70 15.44 -4.51
CA LEU A 279 -12.03 15.60 -3.89
C LEU A 279 -12.34 17.07 -3.59
N LEU A 280 -11.38 17.81 -3.02
CA LEU A 280 -11.53 19.24 -2.73
C LEU A 280 -11.79 20.08 -3.99
N ARG A 281 -11.14 19.74 -5.10
CA ARG A 281 -11.26 20.48 -6.38
C ARG A 281 -12.55 20.19 -7.14
N GLU A 282 -13.19 19.04 -6.94
CA GLU A 282 -14.42 18.73 -7.66
C GLU A 282 -15.55 19.71 -7.25
N PRO A 283 -16.19 20.42 -8.20
CA PRO A 283 -17.21 21.41 -7.88
C PRO A 283 -18.50 20.78 -7.34
N ARG A 284 -18.85 19.56 -7.77
CA ARG A 284 -20.05 18.85 -7.34
C ARG A 284 -19.65 17.65 -6.50
N LYS A 285 -19.73 17.82 -5.18
CA LYS A 285 -19.28 16.80 -4.22
C LYS A 285 -20.37 15.81 -3.78
N GLY A 286 -21.66 16.17 -3.89
CA GLY A 286 -22.76 15.36 -3.32
C GLY A 286 -22.81 15.43 -1.79
N ASP A 287 -23.58 14.55 -1.16
CA ASP A 287 -23.60 14.40 0.31
C ASP A 287 -22.32 13.71 0.83
N LEU A 288 -21.55 14.44 1.63
CA LEU A 288 -20.33 13.96 2.30
C LEU A 288 -20.50 13.77 3.82
N SER A 289 -21.72 13.90 4.35
CA SER A 289 -22.01 13.91 5.79
C SER A 289 -21.64 12.63 6.53
N SER A 290 -21.42 11.52 5.82
CA SER A 290 -20.98 10.26 6.42
C SER A 290 -19.49 10.20 6.71
N LEU A 291 -18.67 11.08 6.11
CA LEU A 291 -17.22 11.06 6.25
C LEU A 291 -16.80 11.38 7.68
N ARG A 292 -15.97 10.50 8.26
CA ARG A 292 -15.45 10.64 9.63
C ARG A 292 -13.93 10.59 9.67
N LEU A 293 -13.33 9.59 9.02
CA LEU A 293 -11.90 9.33 9.11
C LEU A 293 -11.23 9.42 7.74
N ALA A 294 -10.19 10.24 7.66
CA ALA A 294 -9.20 10.16 6.60
C ALA A 294 -7.84 9.73 7.18
N VAL A 295 -7.18 8.78 6.54
CA VAL A 295 -5.77 8.48 6.83
C VAL A 295 -4.95 8.71 5.58
N THR A 296 -4.04 9.68 5.65
CA THR A 296 -3.18 10.10 4.56
C THR A 296 -1.72 9.77 4.85
N GLY A 297 -0.91 9.57 3.82
CA GLY A 297 0.50 9.23 4.00
C GLY A 297 1.22 9.02 2.67
N ALA A 298 2.39 8.40 2.73
CA ALA A 298 3.27 8.11 1.59
C ALA A 298 3.84 9.33 0.82
N ALA A 299 3.50 10.54 1.24
CA ALA A 299 4.03 11.80 0.75
C ALA A 299 3.83 12.90 1.79
N THR A 300 4.50 14.04 1.61
CA THR A 300 4.35 15.24 2.42
C THR A 300 2.90 15.73 2.43
N VAL A 301 2.37 16.07 3.60
CA VAL A 301 0.98 16.53 3.79
C VAL A 301 0.99 17.95 4.33
N PRO A 302 0.59 18.96 3.54
CA PRO A 302 0.55 20.34 4.03
C PRO A 302 -0.52 20.50 5.13
N ALA A 303 -0.25 21.30 6.16
CA ALA A 303 -1.24 21.61 7.21
C ALA A 303 -2.50 22.25 6.63
N SER A 304 -2.36 23.06 5.58
CA SER A 304 -3.49 23.62 4.83
C SER A 304 -4.41 22.53 4.25
N LEU A 305 -3.86 21.43 3.74
CA LEU A 305 -4.64 20.31 3.24
C LEU A 305 -5.42 19.65 4.38
N VAL A 306 -4.77 19.38 5.53
CA VAL A 306 -5.43 18.79 6.70
C VAL A 306 -6.60 19.65 7.19
N ARG A 307 -6.40 20.98 7.31
CA ARG A 307 -7.46 21.91 7.72
C ARG A 307 -8.63 21.90 6.73
N ARG A 308 -8.35 21.94 5.42
CA ARG A 308 -9.38 21.90 4.37
C ARG A 308 -10.13 20.57 4.32
N MET A 309 -9.46 19.44 4.57
CA MET A 309 -10.13 18.14 4.70
C MET A 309 -11.15 18.14 5.84
N ARG A 310 -10.81 18.76 6.98
CA ARG A 310 -11.74 18.92 8.11
C ARG A 310 -12.88 19.89 7.78
N SER A 311 -12.58 21.08 7.26
CA SER A 311 -13.58 22.15 7.10
C SER A 311 -14.42 22.07 5.82
N GLU A 312 -13.87 21.58 4.70
CA GLU A 312 -14.56 21.54 3.39
C GLU A 312 -15.07 20.15 3.01
N LEU A 313 -14.38 19.07 3.39
CA LEU A 313 -14.85 17.69 3.14
C LEU A 313 -15.64 17.10 4.32
N GLY A 314 -15.53 17.70 5.52
CA GLY A 314 -16.28 17.29 6.71
C GLY A 314 -15.67 16.14 7.50
N PHE A 315 -14.41 15.78 7.28
CA PHE A 315 -13.75 14.75 8.08
C PHE A 315 -13.60 15.19 9.54
N GLU A 316 -14.14 14.40 10.47
CA GLU A 316 -13.92 14.58 11.92
C GLU A 316 -12.44 14.39 12.29
N THR A 317 -11.83 13.34 11.76
CA THR A 317 -10.45 12.94 12.07
C THR A 317 -9.64 12.81 10.79
N VAL A 318 -8.47 13.44 10.77
CA VAL A 318 -7.46 13.29 9.72
C VAL A 318 -6.16 12.88 10.39
N LEU A 319 -5.61 11.72 9.99
CA LEU A 319 -4.37 11.16 10.55
C LEU A 319 -3.32 11.00 9.46
N THR A 320 -2.06 11.11 9.86
CA THR A 320 -0.92 10.59 9.10
C THR A 320 -0.37 9.32 9.73
N ALA A 321 0.26 8.50 8.90
CA ALA A 321 0.91 7.26 9.31
C ALA A 321 2.23 7.08 8.56
N TYR A 322 3.22 6.54 9.26
CA TYR A 322 4.47 6.10 8.69
C TYR A 322 4.59 4.59 8.75
N GLY A 323 5.12 4.03 7.68
CA GLY A 323 5.35 2.61 7.53
C GLY A 323 6.10 2.32 6.25
N LEU A 324 6.57 1.09 6.18
CA LEU A 324 7.33 0.51 5.09
C LEU A 324 6.87 -0.94 4.93
N THR A 325 7.24 -1.62 3.84
CA THR A 325 6.72 -2.99 3.63
C THR A 325 7.21 -3.93 4.73
N GLU A 326 8.41 -3.66 5.22
CA GLU A 326 9.15 -4.38 6.23
C GLU A 326 8.58 -4.23 7.65
N ALA A 327 7.67 -3.28 7.88
CA ALA A 327 7.04 -3.07 9.20
C ALA A 327 5.55 -2.71 9.15
N VAL A 328 5.00 -2.59 7.93
CA VAL A 328 3.62 -2.23 7.57
C VAL A 328 3.21 -0.83 8.05
N VAL A 329 3.06 -0.62 9.36
CA VAL A 329 2.73 0.66 10.01
C VAL A 329 3.49 0.74 11.33
N VAL A 330 4.36 1.74 11.47
CA VAL A 330 5.26 1.93 12.62
C VAL A 330 4.72 3.02 13.53
N THR A 331 4.41 4.19 12.98
CA THR A 331 3.89 5.33 13.74
C THR A 331 2.61 5.86 13.11
N MET A 332 1.75 6.44 13.93
CA MET A 332 0.53 7.11 13.49
C MET A 332 0.26 8.34 14.34
N CYS A 333 -0.39 9.36 13.77
CA CYS A 333 -1.09 10.35 14.55
C CYS A 333 -2.26 9.72 15.33
N ARG A 334 -2.84 10.47 16.26
CA ARG A 334 -3.99 10.06 17.08
C ARG A 334 -5.18 11.02 16.87
N PRO A 335 -6.42 10.53 17.01
CA PRO A 335 -7.60 11.40 16.96
C PRO A 335 -7.49 12.54 17.97
N GLY A 336 -7.76 13.77 17.53
CA GLY A 336 -7.64 14.98 18.33
C GLY A 336 -6.34 15.76 18.13
N ASP A 337 -5.33 15.19 17.45
CA ASP A 337 -4.11 15.93 17.14
C ASP A 337 -4.37 17.20 16.30
N PRO A 338 -3.65 18.31 16.58
CA PRO A 338 -3.76 19.53 15.80
C PRO A 338 -3.29 19.30 14.35
N ALA A 339 -3.81 20.10 13.43
CA ALA A 339 -3.54 19.92 12.00
C ALA A 339 -2.06 20.08 11.66
N GLU A 340 -1.36 20.92 12.42
CA GLU A 340 0.06 21.19 12.34
C GLU A 340 0.87 19.93 12.67
N LEU A 341 0.56 19.25 13.78
CA LEU A 341 1.24 18.01 14.18
C LEU A 341 0.99 16.89 13.17
N VAL A 342 -0.25 16.76 12.68
CA VAL A 342 -0.59 15.78 11.63
C VAL A 342 0.19 16.05 10.34
N ALA A 343 0.46 17.30 10.01
CA ALA A 343 1.16 17.69 8.80
C ALA A 343 2.69 17.59 8.90
N SER A 344 3.25 17.95 10.06
CA SER A 344 4.70 17.98 10.27
C SER A 344 5.26 16.65 10.76
N THR A 345 4.43 15.74 11.27
CA THR A 345 4.87 14.46 11.83
C THR A 345 4.07 13.29 11.25
N SER A 346 4.55 12.08 11.53
CA SER A 346 3.79 10.83 11.37
C SER A 346 3.31 10.29 12.72
N GLY A 347 3.26 11.15 13.74
CA GLY A 347 2.82 10.82 15.08
C GLY A 347 3.71 9.80 15.79
N ARG A 348 3.12 9.03 16.70
CA ARG A 348 3.82 8.20 17.68
C ARG A 348 3.77 6.72 17.32
N ALA A 349 4.74 5.97 17.86
CA ALA A 349 4.81 4.53 17.73
C ALA A 349 3.48 3.83 18.02
N THR A 350 3.18 2.80 17.23
CA THR A 350 2.00 1.95 17.33
C THR A 350 2.38 0.50 17.07
N ALA A 351 1.43 -0.42 17.16
CA ALA A 351 1.64 -1.85 16.87
C ALA A 351 2.82 -2.48 17.65
N GLY A 352 3.11 -1.98 18.86
CA GLY A 352 4.20 -2.46 19.70
C GLY A 352 5.61 -2.14 19.18
N PHE A 353 5.77 -1.22 18.23
CA PHE A 353 7.09 -0.79 17.79
C PHE A 353 7.76 0.13 18.82
N GLU A 354 9.06 -0.08 18.99
CA GLU A 354 10.02 0.90 19.47
C GLU A 354 10.59 1.66 18.26
N VAL A 355 10.78 2.96 18.40
CA VAL A 355 11.37 3.83 17.37
C VAL A 355 12.54 4.58 17.99
N ALA A 356 13.68 4.58 17.31
CA ALA A 356 14.85 5.32 17.74
C ALA A 356 15.51 6.04 16.56
N ILE A 357 16.26 7.10 16.85
CA ILE A 357 17.09 7.81 15.89
C ILE A 357 18.55 7.43 16.18
N GLN A 358 19.25 6.85 15.20
CA GLN A 358 20.61 6.36 15.37
C GLN A 358 21.60 6.96 14.36
N GLY A 359 22.85 7.11 14.82
CA GLY A 359 23.96 7.59 14.00
C GLY A 359 23.83 9.05 13.56
N SER A 360 24.73 9.45 12.67
CA SER A 360 24.69 10.72 11.96
C SER A 360 24.56 10.39 10.48
N PRO A 361 23.49 10.84 9.79
CA PRO A 361 22.69 12.04 10.05
C PRO A 361 21.37 11.83 10.84
N GLY A 362 21.19 10.70 11.54
CA GLY A 362 19.97 10.40 12.31
C GLY A 362 19.00 9.49 11.56
N GLU A 363 19.41 8.24 11.33
CA GLU A 363 18.55 7.23 10.71
C GLU A 363 17.43 6.81 11.67
N ILE A 364 16.21 6.70 11.14
CA ILE A 364 15.07 6.10 11.82
C ILE A 364 15.27 4.59 11.83
N VAL A 365 15.40 4.01 13.02
CA VAL A 365 15.42 2.56 13.21
C VAL A 365 14.21 2.13 14.02
N VAL A 366 13.69 0.93 13.72
CA VAL A 366 12.47 0.42 14.36
C VAL A 366 12.67 -1.00 14.83
N ARG A 367 12.12 -1.35 16.00
CA ARG A 367 12.18 -2.70 16.54
C ARG A 367 10.82 -3.07 17.10
N GLY A 368 10.35 -4.28 16.88
CA GLY A 368 9.07 -4.71 17.42
C GLY A 368 8.61 -6.04 16.84
N PRO A 369 7.50 -6.59 17.37
CA PRO A 369 7.01 -7.91 16.96
C PRO A 369 6.58 -7.96 15.48
N ASN A 370 6.32 -6.79 14.89
CA ASN A 370 5.75 -6.64 13.56
C ASN A 370 6.78 -6.30 12.47
N ALA A 371 8.08 -6.30 12.79
CA ALA A 371 9.15 -6.19 11.79
C ALA A 371 9.26 -7.46 10.94
N MET A 372 9.60 -7.36 9.66
CA MET A 372 9.64 -8.47 8.71
C MET A 372 10.39 -9.69 9.23
N LEU A 373 10.02 -10.87 8.73
CA LEU A 373 10.79 -12.09 8.99
C LEU A 373 12.13 -12.10 8.25
N GLY A 374 12.23 -11.34 7.16
CA GLY A 374 13.42 -11.21 6.33
C GLY A 374 13.07 -10.99 4.86
N TYR A 375 14.11 -10.88 4.03
CA TYR A 375 13.96 -10.87 2.58
C TYR A 375 14.04 -12.28 2.00
N LEU A 376 13.15 -12.58 1.04
CA LEU A 376 13.08 -13.85 0.32
C LEU A 376 14.41 -14.17 -0.38
N ASP A 377 15.00 -15.29 0.03
CA ASP A 377 16.25 -15.86 -0.48
C ASP A 377 17.45 -14.89 -0.41
N ASP A 378 17.43 -13.94 0.52
CA ASP A 378 18.47 -12.91 0.64
C ASP A 378 18.86 -12.66 2.13
N PRO A 379 19.54 -13.63 2.77
CA PRO A 379 19.95 -13.51 4.16
C PRO A 379 20.98 -12.39 4.38
N GLU A 380 21.80 -12.08 3.38
CA GLU A 380 22.78 -10.98 3.46
C GLU A 380 22.08 -9.62 3.50
N ALA A 381 21.11 -9.37 2.61
CA ALA A 381 20.32 -8.14 2.69
C ALA A 381 19.48 -8.08 3.96
N THR A 382 19.06 -9.23 4.49
CA THR A 382 18.31 -9.31 5.76
C THR A 382 19.19 -8.87 6.92
N ALA A 383 20.40 -9.43 7.05
CA ALA A 383 21.35 -9.07 8.11
C ALA A 383 21.89 -7.62 7.99
N LYS A 384 21.85 -7.03 6.78
CA LYS A 384 22.15 -5.60 6.58
C LYS A 384 20.99 -4.69 6.98
N ALA A 385 19.76 -5.18 6.90
CA ALA A 385 18.56 -4.39 7.22
C ALA A 385 18.16 -4.54 8.67
N VAL A 386 18.34 -5.70 9.29
CA VAL A 386 18.06 -5.95 10.70
C VAL A 386 19.37 -6.29 11.40
N ASP A 387 19.76 -5.45 12.35
CA ASP A 387 21.02 -5.61 13.08
C ASP A 387 20.94 -6.71 14.17
N GLY A 388 22.07 -6.94 14.85
CA GLY A 388 22.17 -7.95 15.91
C GLY A 388 21.31 -7.66 17.16
N ASP A 389 20.86 -6.42 17.33
CA ASP A 389 20.00 -5.98 18.44
C ASP A 389 18.50 -5.96 18.05
N GLY A 390 18.19 -6.39 16.81
CA GLY A 390 16.85 -6.50 16.27
C GLY A 390 16.29 -5.19 15.70
N TRP A 391 17.13 -4.16 15.51
CA TRP A 391 16.71 -2.91 14.89
C TRP A 391 16.68 -3.05 13.37
N LEU A 392 15.51 -2.79 12.80
CA LEU A 392 15.32 -2.60 11.37
C LEU A 392 15.74 -1.19 10.97
N HIS A 393 16.82 -1.10 10.20
CA HIS A 393 17.31 0.09 9.53
C HIS A 393 16.42 0.46 8.34
N THR A 394 15.65 1.54 8.48
CA THR A 394 14.64 1.92 7.49
C THR A 394 15.23 2.63 6.26
N GLY A 395 16.42 3.21 6.39
CA GLY A 395 17.01 4.12 5.40
C GLY A 395 16.33 5.49 5.32
N ASP A 396 15.32 5.76 6.14
CA ASP A 396 14.69 7.06 6.29
C ASP A 396 15.39 7.85 7.42
N VAL A 397 15.48 9.17 7.28
CA VAL A 397 16.11 10.09 8.24
C VAL A 397 15.02 10.90 8.92
N GLY A 398 15.16 11.14 10.22
CA GLY A 398 14.14 11.85 10.97
C GLY A 398 14.56 12.24 12.37
N GLU A 399 13.60 12.82 13.08
CA GLU A 399 13.74 13.30 14.44
C GLU A 399 12.54 12.85 15.27
N LEU A 400 12.77 12.58 16.56
CA LEU A 400 11.73 12.34 17.55
C LEU A 400 11.67 13.53 18.50
N ASP A 401 10.47 14.07 18.69
CA ASP A 401 10.24 15.09 19.73
C ASP A 401 10.08 14.44 21.13
N PRO A 402 10.03 15.24 22.22
CA PRO A 402 9.87 14.72 23.58
C PRO A 402 8.58 13.93 23.82
N ASP A 403 7.55 14.14 22.99
CA ASP A 403 6.27 13.44 23.06
C ASP A 403 6.27 12.15 22.20
N GLY A 404 7.40 11.85 21.55
CA GLY A 404 7.60 10.66 20.71
C GLY A 404 6.98 10.78 19.32
N ASN A 405 6.67 12.00 18.84
CA ASN A 405 6.23 12.20 17.47
C ASN A 405 7.42 12.14 16.51
N LEU A 406 7.26 11.34 15.46
CA LEU A 406 8.28 11.13 14.44
C LEU A 406 8.11 12.11 13.29
N THR A 407 9.11 12.93 13.05
CA THR A 407 9.24 13.76 11.85
C THR A 407 10.19 13.07 10.88
N ILE A 408 9.77 12.89 9.63
CA ILE A 408 10.61 12.31 8.57
C ILE A 408 11.20 13.45 7.76
N THR A 409 12.52 13.63 7.83
CA THR A 409 13.24 14.74 7.21
C THR A 409 13.85 14.36 5.86
N GLY A 410 13.98 13.06 5.56
CA GLY A 410 14.42 12.61 4.24
C GLY A 410 14.68 11.12 4.14
N ARG A 411 15.38 10.75 3.06
CA ARG A 411 15.89 9.40 2.80
C ARG A 411 17.39 9.45 2.59
N LEU A 412 18.12 8.54 3.22
CA LEU A 412 19.58 8.45 3.07
C LEU A 412 20.01 8.32 1.61
N LYS A 413 19.21 7.64 0.79
CA LYS A 413 19.50 7.38 -0.64
C LYS A 413 19.01 8.47 -1.59
N ASP A 414 18.05 9.29 -1.17
CA ASP A 414 17.57 10.42 -1.97
C ASP A 414 18.39 11.68 -1.68
N MET A 415 19.18 11.66 -0.59
CA MET A 415 20.07 12.74 -0.20
C MET A 415 21.15 12.94 -1.27
N TYR A 416 21.35 14.21 -1.65
CA TYR A 416 22.42 14.63 -2.55
C TYR A 416 23.32 15.63 -1.83
N ILE A 417 24.57 15.74 -2.27
CA ILE A 417 25.57 16.59 -1.62
C ILE A 417 25.80 17.86 -2.46
N CYS A 418 25.37 19.01 -1.92
CA CYS A 418 25.56 20.31 -2.55
C CYS A 418 26.67 21.08 -1.85
N GLY A 419 27.84 21.18 -2.49
CA GLY A 419 28.97 21.93 -1.97
C GLY A 419 29.48 21.44 -0.62
N GLY A 420 29.41 20.12 -0.39
CA GLY A 420 29.81 19.48 0.87
C GLY A 420 28.73 19.44 1.95
N PHE A 421 27.51 19.91 1.66
CA PHE A 421 26.38 19.84 2.58
C PHE A 421 25.34 18.83 2.11
N ASN A 422 24.86 18.00 3.05
CA ASN A 422 23.76 17.08 2.77
C ASN A 422 22.47 17.87 2.54
N VAL A 423 21.81 17.61 1.42
CA VAL A 423 20.48 18.15 1.12
C VAL A 423 19.51 17.01 1.04
N TYR A 424 18.47 17.06 1.87
CA TYR A 424 17.36 16.13 1.81
C TYR A 424 16.27 16.73 0.93
N PRO A 425 15.97 16.12 -0.23
CA PRO A 425 14.93 16.64 -1.11
C PRO A 425 13.57 16.86 -0.44
N ALA A 426 13.20 15.99 0.52
CA ALA A 426 11.93 16.07 1.22
C ALA A 426 11.76 17.38 2.01
N GLU A 427 12.84 17.93 2.57
CA GLU A 427 12.83 19.22 3.25
C GLU A 427 12.53 20.36 2.27
N VAL A 428 13.18 20.34 1.10
CA VAL A 428 12.99 21.34 0.04
C VAL A 428 11.58 21.23 -0.54
N GLU A 429 11.10 20.01 -0.78
CA GLU A 429 9.75 19.71 -1.23
C GLU A 429 8.71 20.24 -0.24
N HIS A 430 8.88 19.98 1.06
CA HIS A 430 7.97 20.46 2.10
C HIS A 430 7.84 21.98 2.08
N ALA A 431 8.96 22.71 2.05
CA ALA A 431 8.92 24.16 1.94
C ALA A 431 8.18 24.60 0.66
N LEU A 432 8.48 24.00 -0.49
CA LEU A 432 7.84 24.34 -1.77
C LEU A 432 6.34 24.06 -1.81
N THR A 433 5.82 23.11 -1.01
CA THR A 433 4.36 22.90 -0.92
C THR A 433 3.61 24.07 -0.31
N GLU A 434 4.29 25.00 0.38
CA GLU A 434 3.68 26.20 0.95
C GLU A 434 3.60 27.37 -0.05
N LEU A 435 4.30 27.29 -1.19
CA LEU A 435 4.26 28.32 -2.22
C LEU A 435 2.92 28.32 -2.96
N ALA A 436 2.22 29.45 -2.92
CA ALA A 436 0.94 29.61 -3.62
C ALA A 436 1.09 29.33 -5.12
N GLY A 437 0.25 28.43 -5.65
CA GLY A 437 0.30 27.99 -7.04
C GLY A 437 0.99 26.64 -7.24
N VAL A 438 1.78 26.16 -6.27
CA VAL A 438 2.34 24.81 -6.27
C VAL A 438 1.22 23.82 -5.91
N ARG A 439 1.04 22.81 -6.78
CA ARG A 439 0.09 21.71 -6.56
C ARG A 439 0.79 20.42 -6.16
N ASP A 440 2.00 20.22 -6.69
CA ASP A 440 2.82 19.05 -6.46
C ASP A 440 4.29 19.40 -6.72
N VAL A 441 5.22 18.71 -6.07
CA VAL A 441 6.66 18.97 -6.24
C VAL A 441 7.50 17.73 -5.95
N ALA A 442 8.56 17.55 -6.71
CA ALA A 442 9.63 16.60 -6.43
C ALA A 442 11.00 17.25 -6.66
N VAL A 443 11.93 16.99 -5.76
CA VAL A 443 13.31 17.47 -5.83
C VAL A 443 14.25 16.27 -5.97
N VAL A 444 15.26 16.44 -6.82
CA VAL A 444 16.34 15.46 -7.01
C VAL A 444 17.69 16.20 -7.04
N GLY A 445 18.76 15.49 -6.69
CA GLY A 445 20.12 15.93 -6.99
C GLY A 445 20.40 15.74 -8.48
N VAL A 446 21.08 16.72 -9.09
CA VAL A 446 21.65 16.60 -10.43
C VAL A 446 23.12 17.01 -10.39
N PRO A 447 23.99 16.43 -11.25
CA PRO A 447 25.41 16.77 -11.28
C PRO A 447 25.66 18.27 -11.50
N ASP A 448 26.65 18.81 -10.78
CA ASP A 448 27.18 20.18 -10.95
C ASP A 448 28.72 20.14 -10.87
N GLU A 449 29.39 20.73 -11.86
CA GLU A 449 30.85 20.66 -11.98
C GLU A 449 31.61 21.24 -10.77
N ARG A 450 31.00 22.18 -10.04
CA ARG A 450 31.67 22.89 -8.93
C ARG A 450 31.23 22.39 -7.57
N LEU A 451 29.94 22.11 -7.41
CA LEU A 451 29.32 21.76 -6.13
C LEU A 451 29.13 20.25 -5.94
N GLY A 452 29.49 19.44 -6.95
CA GLY A 452 29.24 18.00 -6.96
C GLY A 452 27.83 17.72 -7.46
N GLU A 453 26.84 18.07 -6.65
CA GLU A 453 25.43 18.06 -7.03
C GLU A 453 24.73 19.37 -6.65
N VAL A 454 23.63 19.67 -7.32
CA VAL A 454 22.72 20.75 -6.96
C VAL A 454 21.27 20.28 -7.09
N GLY A 455 20.35 20.95 -6.39
CA GLY A 455 18.94 20.59 -6.43
C GLY A 455 18.28 20.98 -7.76
N LYS A 456 17.48 20.08 -8.32
CA LYS A 456 16.51 20.38 -9.38
C LYS A 456 15.09 20.10 -8.86
N ALA A 457 14.22 21.11 -8.95
CA ALA A 457 12.82 21.00 -8.56
C ALA A 457 11.93 20.78 -9.79
N PHE A 458 11.15 19.70 -9.79
CA PHE A 458 10.07 19.45 -10.72
C PHE A 458 8.76 19.89 -10.08
N VAL A 459 8.13 20.92 -10.63
CA VAL A 459 6.97 21.60 -10.03
C VAL A 459 5.74 21.41 -10.91
N VAL A 460 4.64 20.95 -10.32
CA VAL A 460 3.33 20.97 -10.95
C VAL A 460 2.54 22.13 -10.37
N GLY A 461 2.17 23.11 -11.19
CA GLY A 461 1.53 24.32 -10.71
C GLY A 461 1.04 25.23 -11.84
N THR A 462 0.48 26.38 -11.48
CA THR A 462 0.00 27.39 -12.44
C THR A 462 0.35 28.78 -11.94
N GLY A 463 0.74 29.69 -12.85
CA GLY A 463 1.06 31.07 -12.50
C GLY A 463 2.37 31.22 -11.73
N LEU A 464 3.28 30.26 -11.85
CA LEU A 464 4.60 30.25 -11.21
C LEU A 464 5.69 30.52 -12.26
N THR A 465 6.77 31.19 -11.83
CA THR A 465 8.02 31.28 -12.59
C THR A 465 9.15 30.60 -11.82
N GLU A 466 10.22 30.22 -12.52
CA GLU A 466 11.42 29.65 -11.88
C GLU A 466 11.99 30.62 -10.82
N GLU A 467 12.02 31.92 -11.11
CA GLU A 467 12.53 32.94 -10.19
C GLU A 467 11.69 33.02 -8.93
N ALA A 468 10.36 32.90 -9.03
CA ALA A 468 9.47 32.91 -7.88
C ALA A 468 9.70 31.69 -6.97
N VAL A 469 9.88 30.51 -7.57
CA VAL A 469 10.18 29.26 -6.85
C VAL A 469 11.52 29.38 -6.12
N VAL A 470 12.56 29.84 -6.82
CA VAL A 470 13.92 30.00 -6.27
C VAL A 470 13.94 31.08 -5.18
N ALA A 471 13.29 32.22 -5.40
CA ALA A 471 13.21 33.30 -4.41
C ALA A 471 12.50 32.83 -3.13
N PHE A 472 11.38 32.12 -3.26
CA PHE A 472 10.64 31.56 -2.14
C PHE A 472 11.49 30.60 -1.29
N CYS A 473 12.27 29.73 -1.94
CA CYS A 473 13.22 28.85 -1.27
C CYS A 473 14.33 29.62 -0.55
N ARG A 474 14.92 30.64 -1.18
CA ARG A 474 16.01 31.43 -0.56
C ARG A 474 15.59 32.17 0.71
N GLU A 475 14.33 32.54 0.80
CA GLU A 475 13.79 33.20 2.02
C GLU A 475 13.63 32.23 3.20
N ARG A 476 13.52 30.92 2.94
CA ARG A 476 13.09 29.91 3.93
C ARG A 476 14.12 28.81 4.19
N LEU A 477 15.01 28.58 3.24
CA LEU A 477 15.97 27.49 3.26
C LEU A 477 17.40 28.05 3.16
N ALA A 478 18.35 27.29 3.68
CA ALA A 478 19.77 27.62 3.48
C ALA A 478 20.12 27.63 1.98
N ASN A 479 21.07 28.49 1.59
CA ASN A 479 21.44 28.70 0.18
C ASN A 479 21.78 27.42 -0.58
N TYR A 480 22.46 26.45 0.06
CA TYR A 480 22.84 25.19 -0.57
C TYR A 480 21.65 24.22 -0.79
N LYS A 481 20.51 24.45 -0.11
CA LYS A 481 19.26 23.68 -0.28
C LYS A 481 18.36 24.26 -1.37
N THR A 482 18.59 25.51 -1.78
CA THR A 482 17.79 26.16 -2.82
C THR A 482 18.02 25.46 -4.16
N PRO A 483 16.96 25.01 -4.86
CA PRO A 483 17.09 24.44 -6.20
C PRO A 483 17.80 25.39 -7.16
N ARG A 484 18.72 24.86 -7.96
CA ARG A 484 19.44 25.56 -9.03
C ARG A 484 18.67 25.57 -10.35
N PHE A 485 17.80 24.58 -10.52
CA PHE A 485 16.99 24.39 -11.71
C PHE A 485 15.54 24.14 -11.29
N VAL A 486 14.60 24.71 -12.04
CA VAL A 486 13.17 24.42 -11.90
C VAL A 486 12.61 23.96 -13.24
N GLU A 487 11.90 22.83 -13.24
CA GLU A 487 11.21 22.31 -14.41
C GLU A 487 9.72 22.17 -14.11
N PHE A 488 8.86 22.70 -14.97
CA PHE A 488 7.41 22.62 -14.80
C PHE A 488 6.85 21.42 -15.55
N LEU A 489 6.07 20.60 -14.86
CA LEU A 489 5.41 19.42 -15.43
C LEU A 489 3.90 19.52 -15.29
N ASP A 490 3.19 18.84 -16.19
CA ASP A 490 1.73 18.67 -16.06
C ASP A 490 1.38 17.73 -14.90
N GLU A 491 2.16 16.66 -14.74
CA GLU A 491 2.05 15.69 -13.65
C GLU A 491 3.40 15.06 -13.28
N LEU A 492 3.55 14.59 -12.04
CA LEU A 492 4.72 13.82 -11.60
C LEU A 492 4.54 12.32 -11.89
N PRO A 493 5.60 11.61 -12.30
CA PRO A 493 5.54 10.16 -12.50
C PRO A 493 5.35 9.46 -11.16
N ARG A 494 4.31 8.64 -11.05
CA ARG A 494 3.94 7.95 -9.80
C ARG A 494 3.75 6.46 -9.99
N ASN A 495 4.00 5.71 -8.93
CA ASN A 495 3.69 4.29 -8.90
C ASN A 495 2.19 4.04 -8.64
N ALA A 496 1.81 2.78 -8.86
CA ALA A 496 1.02 2.00 -7.91
C ALA A 496 0.11 2.74 -6.89
N SER A 497 0.73 3.02 -5.75
CA SER A 497 0.17 3.56 -4.52
C SER A 497 0.15 5.09 -4.48
N GLY A 498 0.55 5.76 -5.57
CA GLY A 498 0.62 7.21 -5.66
C GLY A 498 1.94 7.80 -5.18
N LYS A 499 3.00 7.03 -4.95
CA LYS A 499 4.34 7.55 -4.60
C LYS A 499 5.09 8.03 -5.86
N VAL A 500 5.77 9.19 -5.79
CA VAL A 500 6.60 9.71 -6.89
C VAL A 500 7.78 8.77 -7.18
N LEU A 501 8.02 8.48 -8.45
CA LEU A 501 9.14 7.68 -8.93
C LEU A 501 10.29 8.58 -9.39
N LYS A 502 11.05 9.13 -8.43
CA LYS A 502 12.15 10.09 -8.70
C LYS A 502 13.20 9.62 -9.71
N ARG A 503 13.46 8.31 -9.79
CA ARG A 503 14.35 7.72 -10.80
C ARG A 503 13.96 8.07 -12.24
N LEU A 504 12.65 8.15 -12.52
CA LEU A 504 12.16 8.49 -13.86
C LEU A 504 12.37 9.97 -14.18
N LEU A 505 12.45 10.83 -13.16
CA LEU A 505 12.76 12.25 -13.31
C LEU A 505 14.26 12.51 -13.57
N THR A 506 15.12 11.59 -13.12
CA THR A 506 16.57 11.64 -13.37
C THR A 506 16.97 10.95 -14.68
N GLU A 507 16.24 9.90 -15.08
CA GLU A 507 16.52 9.11 -16.29
C GLU A 507 16.09 9.79 -17.61
N GLU A 508 15.17 10.77 -17.57
CA GLU A 508 14.73 11.50 -18.79
C GLU A 508 15.81 12.39 -19.44
N LYS A 509 17.01 12.51 -18.85
CA LYS A 509 18.12 13.32 -19.39
C LYS A 509 19.51 12.69 -19.15
N ALA A 510 19.72 11.48 -19.64
CA ALA A 510 21.06 10.96 -19.95
C ALA A 510 21.26 10.90 -21.47
#